data_AF-A0A6I5YU49-F1
#
_entry.id   AF-A0A6I5YU49-F1
#
_cell.length_a   1.000
_cell.length_b   1.000
_cell.length_c   1.000
_cell.angle_alpha   90.00
_cell.angle_beta   90.00
_cell.angle_gamma   90.00
#
_symmetry.space_group_name_H-M   'P 1'
#
loop_
_entity.id
_entity.type
_entity.pdbx_description
1 polymer ?
#
loop_
_entity_poly.entity_id
_entity_poly.type
_entity_poly.pdbx_seq_one_letter_code
_entity_poly.pdbx_strand_id
1 'polypeptide(L)'
;MMPLSAAERSRRYRAKNLEKVRACGREYDRKRGSSERCKAWRDADPGKRLAYNASRLDAHSQQEQKRKAAMRAATPSWAEHDEMAEMYRQAQELELEVDHIVPILSPFVCGLHCLANMRLAGEIENKSKGNRHWPDMFEETCHL
;
A
#
# COMPACT_ATOMS: atom_id res chain seq x y z
N MET A 1 -32.88 -5.78 5.05
CA MET A 1 -31.84 -6.20 6.03
C MET A 1 -30.50 -5.86 5.40
N MET A 2 -29.75 -4.90 5.96
CA MET A 2 -28.47 -4.45 5.37
C MET A 2 -27.44 -5.60 5.45
N PRO A 3 -26.70 -5.90 4.37
CA PRO A 3 -25.67 -6.93 4.41
C PRO A 3 -24.55 -6.53 5.36
N LEU A 4 -24.09 -7.49 6.17
CA LEU A 4 -22.97 -7.27 7.10
C LEU A 4 -21.73 -6.77 6.35
N SER A 5 -21.02 -5.79 6.90
CA SER A 5 -19.74 -5.32 6.36
C SER A 5 -18.68 -6.43 6.37
N ALA A 6 -17.64 -6.30 5.55
CA ALA A 6 -16.53 -7.27 5.52
C ALA A 6 -15.87 -7.46 6.89
N ALA A 7 -15.73 -6.38 7.66
CA ALA A 7 -15.17 -6.40 9.01
C ALA A 7 -16.05 -7.18 10.01
N GLU A 8 -17.37 -7.03 9.92
CA GLU A 8 -18.33 -7.77 10.76
C GLU A 8 -18.35 -9.25 10.42
N ARG A 9 -18.32 -9.61 9.13
CA ARG A 9 -18.23 -11.00 8.68
C ARG A 9 -16.95 -11.68 9.21
N SER A 10 -15.82 -10.98 9.13
CA SER A 10 -14.53 -11.46 9.64
C SER A 10 -14.52 -11.66 11.16
N ARG A 11 -15.03 -10.69 11.93
CA ARG A 11 -15.17 -10.82 13.40
C ARG A 11 -16.04 -12.02 13.78
N ARG A 12 -17.18 -12.19 13.11
CA ARG A 12 -18.12 -13.28 13.39
C ARG A 12 -17.52 -14.65 13.06
N TYR A 13 -16.75 -14.74 11.97
CA TYR A 13 -16.01 -15.95 11.62
C TYR A 13 -14.95 -16.29 12.67
N ARG A 14 -14.13 -15.32 13.09
CA ARG A 14 -13.08 -15.51 14.11
C ARG A 14 -13.65 -15.94 15.45
N ALA A 15 -14.77 -15.34 15.89
CA ALA A 15 -15.43 -15.71 17.14
C ALA A 15 -15.95 -17.16 17.11
N LYS A 16 -16.54 -17.59 15.98
CA LYS A 16 -17.07 -18.96 15.82
C LYS A 16 -15.99 -20.01 15.56
N ASN A 17 -14.83 -19.61 15.03
CA ASN A 17 -13.76 -20.53 14.61
C ASN A 17 -12.45 -20.26 15.36
N LEU A 18 -12.53 -19.82 16.62
CA LEU A 18 -11.39 -19.37 17.40
C LEU A 18 -10.27 -20.43 17.47
N GLU A 19 -10.63 -21.69 17.73
CA GLU A 19 -9.66 -22.78 17.80
C GLU A 19 -8.99 -23.07 16.46
N LYS A 20 -9.77 -23.06 15.37
CA LYS A 20 -9.26 -23.24 14.00
C LYS A 20 -8.30 -22.13 13.61
N VAL A 21 -8.64 -20.88 13.93
CA VAL A 21 -7.78 -19.71 13.70
C VAL A 21 -6.49 -19.83 14.51
N ARG A 22 -6.57 -20.22 15.79
CA ARG A 22 -5.39 -20.43 16.64
C ARG A 22 -4.53 -21.60 16.18
N ALA A 23 -5.13 -22.70 15.72
CA ALA A 23 -4.41 -23.85 15.18
C ALA A 23 -3.66 -23.48 13.89
N CYS A 24 -4.32 -22.76 12.97
CA CYS A 24 -3.66 -22.20 11.79
C CYS A 24 -2.52 -21.25 12.17
N GLY A 25 -2.71 -20.39 13.18
CA GLY A 25 -1.65 -19.50 13.67
C GLY A 25 -0.42 -20.27 14.17
N ARG A 26 -0.64 -21.25 15.05
CA ARG A 26 0.44 -22.12 15.56
C ARG A 26 1.15 -22.89 14.46
N GLU A 27 0.40 -23.40 13.48
CA GLU A 27 0.98 -24.12 12.35
C GLU A 27 1.77 -23.20 11.42
N TYR A 28 1.26 -21.99 11.18
CA TYR A 28 1.95 -20.94 10.44
C TYR A 28 3.26 -20.56 11.13
N ASP A 29 3.26 -20.36 12.45
CA ASP A 29 4.47 -20.05 13.23
C ASP A 29 5.48 -21.21 13.19
N ARG A 30 5.01 -22.45 13.33
CA ARG A 30 5.83 -23.66 13.20
C ARG A 30 6.48 -23.77 11.81
N LYS A 31 5.71 -23.53 10.74
CA LYS A 31 6.16 -23.62 9.34
C LYS A 31 7.12 -22.50 8.97
N ARG A 32 6.76 -21.26 9.32
CA ARG A 32 7.61 -20.06 9.12
C ARG A 32 8.96 -20.22 9.83
N GLY A 33 8.97 -21.01 10.90
CA GLY A 33 10.16 -21.26 11.68
C GLY A 33 10.38 -20.13 12.65
N SER A 34 10.85 -20.51 13.84
CA SER A 34 11.22 -19.59 14.91
C SER A 34 11.97 -18.37 14.39
N SER A 35 11.75 -17.22 15.03
CA SER A 35 12.59 -16.02 14.93
C SER A 35 14.09 -16.36 14.85
N GLU A 36 14.50 -17.45 15.51
CA GLU A 36 15.84 -18.05 15.50
C GLU A 36 16.32 -18.51 14.13
N ARG A 37 15.45 -19.04 13.24
CA ARG A 37 15.84 -19.46 11.89
C ARG A 37 16.13 -18.25 11.00
N CYS A 38 15.31 -17.20 11.12
CA CYS A 38 15.56 -15.89 10.52
C CYS A 38 16.77 -15.18 11.14
N LYS A 39 17.09 -15.45 12.41
CA LYS A 39 18.30 -14.96 13.09
C LYS A 39 19.55 -15.71 12.61
N ALA A 40 19.49 -17.04 12.56
CA ALA A 40 20.55 -17.90 12.07
C ALA A 40 20.92 -17.57 10.61
N TRP A 41 19.93 -17.33 9.73
CA TRP A 41 20.23 -16.83 8.39
C TRP A 41 20.92 -15.45 8.40
N ARG A 42 20.50 -14.54 9.29
CA ARG A 42 21.10 -13.20 9.43
C ARG A 42 22.51 -13.22 10.00
N ASP A 43 22.85 -14.22 10.82
CA ASP A 43 24.10 -14.33 11.56
C ASP A 43 25.11 -15.27 10.87
N ALA A 44 24.64 -16.24 10.07
CA ALA A 44 25.47 -17.21 9.37
C ALA A 44 26.32 -16.60 8.24
N ASP A 45 25.85 -15.51 7.62
CA ASP A 45 26.63 -14.83 6.56
C ASP A 45 26.28 -13.33 6.49
N PRO A 46 26.99 -12.48 7.25
CA PRO A 46 26.82 -11.04 7.20
C PRO A 46 27.05 -10.46 5.79
N GLY A 47 27.95 -11.06 5.00
CA GLY A 47 28.25 -10.64 3.63
C GLY A 47 27.06 -10.84 2.69
N LYS A 48 26.42 -12.02 2.73
CA LYS A 48 25.18 -12.28 1.98
C LYS A 48 24.03 -11.37 2.41
N ARG A 49 23.92 -11.06 3.70
CA ARG A 49 22.90 -10.12 4.20
C ARG A 49 23.13 -8.71 3.69
N LEU A 50 24.37 -8.24 3.68
CA LEU A 50 24.72 -6.93 3.12
C LEU A 50 24.43 -6.88 1.61
N ALA A 51 24.81 -7.91 0.86
CA ALA A 51 24.50 -8.01 -0.57
C ALA A 51 22.99 -8.03 -0.86
N TYR A 52 22.21 -8.78 -0.06
CA TYR A 52 20.75 -8.82 -0.15
C TYR A 52 20.10 -7.47 0.18
N ASN A 53 20.58 -6.79 1.23
CA ASN A 53 20.08 -5.46 1.57
C ASN A 53 20.44 -4.43 0.49
N ALA A 54 21.65 -4.50 -0.05
CA ALA A 54 22.10 -3.63 -1.13
C ALA A 54 21.24 -3.79 -2.39
N SER A 55 20.97 -5.03 -2.82
CA SER A 55 20.10 -5.27 -3.98
C SER A 55 18.66 -4.81 -3.77
N ARG A 56 18.15 -4.92 -2.53
CA ARG A 56 16.83 -4.42 -2.17
C ARG A 56 16.76 -2.88 -2.14
N LEU A 57 17.79 -2.23 -1.61
CA LEU A 57 17.91 -0.77 -1.64
C LEU A 57 17.98 -0.25 -3.07
N ASP A 58 18.73 -0.94 -3.93
CA ASP A 58 18.79 -0.62 -5.36
C ASP A 58 17.41 -0.76 -6.02
N ALA A 59 16.71 -1.88 -5.82
CA ALA A 59 15.36 -2.08 -6.33
C ALA A 59 14.36 -1.02 -5.83
N HIS A 60 14.44 -0.63 -4.55
CA HIS A 60 13.60 0.41 -3.97
C HIS A 60 13.92 1.79 -4.58
N SER A 61 15.21 2.09 -4.76
CA SER A 61 15.67 3.31 -5.42
C SER A 61 15.15 3.39 -6.85
N GLN A 62 15.26 2.31 -7.62
CA GLN A 62 14.73 2.22 -8.98
C GLN A 62 13.21 2.44 -9.01
N GLN A 63 12.47 1.84 -8.07
CA GLN A 63 11.02 2.00 -7.99
C GLN A 63 10.63 3.45 -7.66
N GLU A 64 11.34 4.10 -6.75
CA GLU A 64 11.11 5.50 -6.41
C GLU A 64 11.42 6.44 -7.58
N GLN A 65 12.50 6.17 -8.33
CA GLN A 65 12.82 6.92 -9.55
C GLN A 65 11.71 6.79 -10.60
N LYS A 66 11.20 5.57 -10.83
CA LYS A 66 10.05 5.33 -11.73
C LYS A 66 8.81 6.08 -11.28
N ARG A 67 8.50 6.06 -9.97
CA ARG A 67 7.36 6.79 -9.40
C ARG A 67 7.50 8.30 -9.64
N LYS A 68 8.67 8.88 -9.35
CA LYS A 68 8.94 10.31 -9.58
C LYS A 68 8.83 10.69 -11.06
N ALA A 69 9.36 9.86 -11.96
CA ALA A 69 9.25 10.08 -13.39
C ALA A 69 7.77 10.07 -13.86
N ALA A 70 6.98 9.11 -13.38
CA ALA A 70 5.56 9.04 -13.68
C ALA A 70 4.78 10.24 -13.12
N MET A 71 5.06 10.66 -11.88
CA MET A 71 4.45 11.87 -11.31
C MET A 71 4.75 13.11 -12.16
N ARG A 72 6.02 13.30 -12.56
CA ARG A 72 6.41 14.41 -13.43
C ARG A 72 5.69 14.38 -14.78
N ALA A 73 5.59 13.20 -15.40
CA ALA A 73 4.89 13.04 -16.67
C ALA A 73 3.38 13.27 -16.54
N ALA A 74 2.80 12.95 -15.38
CA ALA A 74 1.39 13.18 -15.07
C ALA A 74 1.10 14.60 -14.57
N THR A 75 2.13 15.43 -14.31
CA THR A 75 1.96 16.81 -13.83
C THR A 75 1.64 17.71 -15.03
N PRO A 76 0.42 18.23 -15.16
CA PRO A 76 0.11 19.17 -16.22
C PRO A 76 0.81 20.51 -16.00
N SER A 77 1.03 21.28 -17.07
CA SER A 77 1.67 22.62 -16.97
C SER A 77 0.86 23.63 -16.18
N TRP A 78 -0.44 23.38 -16.02
CA TRP A 78 -1.38 24.22 -15.28
C TRP A 78 -1.59 23.74 -13.83
N ALA A 79 -0.79 22.79 -13.35
CA ALA A 79 -0.91 22.30 -11.97
C ALA A 79 -0.73 23.42 -10.93
N GLU A 80 -1.55 23.36 -9.90
CA GLU A 80 -1.64 24.32 -8.80
C GLU A 80 -0.54 24.04 -7.76
N HIS A 81 0.73 24.26 -8.14
CA HIS A 81 1.88 23.81 -7.36
C HIS A 81 1.92 24.32 -5.91
N ASP A 82 1.50 25.56 -5.68
CA ASP A 82 1.52 26.17 -4.35
C ASP A 82 0.43 25.55 -3.45
N GLU A 83 -0.77 25.34 -3.99
CA GLU A 83 -1.89 24.70 -3.31
C GLU A 83 -1.62 23.21 -3.05
N MET A 84 -0.95 22.54 -3.97
CA MET A 84 -0.51 21.16 -3.79
C MET A 84 0.54 21.06 -2.67
N ALA A 85 1.50 21.99 -2.60
CA ALA A 85 2.49 22.03 -1.53
C ALA A 85 1.83 22.29 -0.16
N GLU A 86 0.83 23.18 -0.13
CA GLU A 86 0.02 23.45 1.05
C GLU A 86 -0.76 22.20 1.51
N MET A 87 -1.32 21.41 0.58
CA MET A 87 -1.96 20.15 0.93
C MET A 87 -0.99 19.14 1.58
N TYR A 88 0.26 19.06 1.10
CA TYR A 88 1.29 18.23 1.74
C TYR A 88 1.62 18.71 3.16
N ARG A 89 1.67 20.03 3.39
CA ARG A 89 1.85 20.62 4.72
C ARG A 89 0.69 20.26 5.64
N GLN A 90 -0.55 20.41 5.17
CA GLN A 90 -1.74 20.03 5.93
C GLN A 90 -1.78 18.54 6.26
N ALA A 91 -1.37 17.68 5.32
CA ALA A 91 -1.25 16.25 5.57
C ALA A 91 -0.30 15.95 6.73
N GLN A 92 0.86 16.60 6.76
CA GLN A 92 1.83 16.46 7.85
C GLN A 92 1.25 16.94 9.20
N GLU A 93 0.55 18.08 9.22
CA GLU A 93 -0.02 18.66 10.44
C GLU A 93 -1.16 17.82 11.02
N LEU A 94 -1.94 17.17 10.15
CA LEU A 94 -3.08 16.35 10.53
C LEU A 94 -2.73 14.86 10.72
N GLU A 95 -1.45 14.50 10.58
CA GLU A 95 -0.98 13.10 10.55
C GLU A 95 -1.73 12.24 9.51
N LEU A 96 -2.04 12.85 8.37
CA LEU A 96 -2.67 12.23 7.20
C LEU A 96 -1.66 12.05 6.06
N GLU A 97 -2.07 11.32 5.03
CA GLU A 97 -1.32 11.14 3.80
C GLU A 97 -2.05 11.81 2.63
N VAL A 98 -1.28 12.32 1.65
CA VAL A 98 -1.84 12.78 0.38
C VAL A 98 -2.01 11.59 -0.55
N ASP A 99 -3.25 11.29 -0.90
CA ASP A 99 -3.68 10.23 -1.81
C ASP A 99 -4.09 10.80 -3.17
N HIS A 100 -3.85 10.05 -4.24
CA HIS A 100 -4.34 10.36 -5.58
C HIS A 100 -5.67 9.65 -5.82
N ILE A 101 -6.75 10.37 -6.08
CA ILE A 101 -8.10 9.80 -6.25
C ILE A 101 -8.08 8.75 -7.36
N VAL A 102 -7.58 9.12 -8.54
CA VAL A 102 -7.24 8.24 -9.66
C VAL A 102 -5.73 7.95 -9.61
N PRO A 103 -5.30 6.68 -9.70
CA PRO A 103 -3.89 6.33 -9.60
C PRO A 103 -3.04 6.99 -10.69
N ILE A 104 -1.90 7.58 -10.31
CA ILE A 104 -0.87 8.04 -11.28
C ILE A 104 -0.26 6.85 -12.04
N LEU A 105 -0.19 5.68 -11.40
CA LEU A 105 0.35 4.46 -11.97
C LEU A 105 -0.72 3.36 -11.97
N SER A 106 -1.40 3.18 -13.09
CA SER A 106 -2.33 2.08 -13.33
C SER A 106 -2.20 1.57 -14.77
N PRO A 107 -2.45 0.27 -15.01
CA PRO A 107 -2.43 -0.29 -16.37
C PRO A 107 -3.63 0.17 -17.22
N PHE A 108 -4.66 0.77 -16.61
CA PHE A 108 -5.91 1.10 -17.30
C PHE A 108 -6.09 2.61 -17.52
N VAL A 109 -5.79 3.42 -16.50
CA VAL A 109 -5.95 4.88 -16.54
C VAL A 109 -4.77 5.54 -15.85
N CYS A 110 -4.45 6.77 -16.24
CA CYS A 110 -3.43 7.59 -15.59
C CYS A 110 -4.11 8.84 -15.03
N GLY A 111 -4.15 8.98 -13.71
CA GLY A 111 -4.59 10.20 -13.05
C GLY A 111 -3.54 11.31 -13.17
N LEU A 112 -3.99 12.56 -13.33
CA LEU A 112 -3.10 13.72 -13.37
C LEU A 112 -2.53 14.03 -11.98
N HIS A 113 -1.32 14.57 -11.92
CA HIS A 113 -0.72 15.08 -10.68
C HIS A 113 -1.06 16.56 -10.52
N CYS A 114 -2.32 16.84 -10.16
CA CYS A 114 -2.86 18.17 -9.91
C CYS A 114 -3.83 18.14 -8.71
N LEU A 115 -4.23 19.31 -8.23
CA LEU A 115 -5.04 19.45 -7.02
C LEU A 115 -6.38 18.69 -7.12
N ALA A 116 -7.01 18.72 -8.29
CA ALA A 116 -8.29 18.05 -8.55
C ALA A 116 -8.22 16.51 -8.40
N ASN A 117 -7.03 15.92 -8.48
CA ASN A 117 -6.82 14.47 -8.31
C ASN A 117 -6.14 14.13 -6.97
N MET A 118 -6.03 15.07 -6.03
CA MET A 118 -5.41 14.85 -4.72
C MET A 118 -6.45 14.99 -3.60
N ARG A 119 -6.29 14.17 -2.56
CA ARG A 119 -7.10 14.25 -1.33
C ARG A 119 -6.27 13.87 -0.12
N LEU A 120 -6.67 14.36 1.05
CA LEU A 120 -6.14 13.87 2.33
C LEU A 120 -6.83 12.55 2.69
N ALA A 121 -6.06 11.55 3.08
CA ALA A 121 -6.55 10.24 3.48
C ALA A 121 -5.79 9.74 4.71
N GLY A 122 -6.47 8.97 5.57
CA GLY A 122 -5.80 8.30 6.68
C GLY A 122 -4.86 7.19 6.17
N GLU A 123 -3.76 6.93 6.88
CA GLU A 123 -2.75 5.92 6.49
C GLU A 123 -3.37 4.56 6.15
N ILE A 124 -4.31 4.07 6.97
CA ILE A 124 -4.96 2.76 6.76
C ILE A 124 -5.83 2.79 5.50
N GLU A 125 -6.58 3.88 5.28
CA GLU A 125 -7.43 4.04 4.10
C GLU A 125 -6.56 4.08 2.84
N ASN A 126 -5.52 4.91 2.83
CA ASN A 126 -4.62 5.09 1.69
C ASN A 126 -3.92 3.77 1.33
N LYS A 127 -3.35 3.07 2.31
CA LYS A 127 -2.73 1.74 2.10
C LYS A 127 -3.74 0.70 1.63
N SER A 128 -4.96 0.72 2.18
CA SER A 128 -6.04 -0.20 1.79
C SER A 128 -6.60 0.08 0.40
N LYS A 129 -6.51 1.32 -0.11
CA LYS A 129 -6.85 1.66 -1.50
C LYS A 129 -5.70 1.31 -2.46
N GLY A 130 -4.51 1.82 -2.20
CA GLY A 130 -3.38 1.74 -3.13
C GLY A 130 -3.79 2.22 -4.54
N ASN A 131 -3.44 1.44 -5.56
CA ASN A 131 -3.80 1.73 -6.96
C ASN A 131 -4.96 0.87 -7.47
N ARG A 132 -5.80 0.32 -6.57
CA ARG A 132 -6.77 -0.74 -6.92
C ARG A 132 -8.14 -0.24 -7.36
N HIS A 133 -8.59 0.92 -6.87
CA HIS A 133 -9.92 1.44 -7.17
C HIS A 133 -9.96 2.97 -7.14
N TRP A 134 -10.90 3.55 -7.91
CA TRP A 134 -11.26 4.98 -7.92
C TRP A 134 -12.77 5.12 -8.17
N PRO A 135 -13.40 6.27 -7.87
CA PRO A 135 -14.86 6.42 -7.88
C PRO A 135 -15.56 6.01 -9.18
N ASP A 136 -14.98 6.39 -10.33
CA ASP A 136 -15.53 6.10 -11.66
C ASP A 136 -14.76 4.96 -12.36
N MET A 137 -14.26 3.99 -11.60
CA MET A 137 -13.65 2.80 -12.17
C MET A 137 -14.71 2.00 -12.94
N PHE A 138 -14.39 1.61 -14.17
CA PHE A 138 -15.30 0.82 -14.99
C PHE A 138 -15.70 -0.46 -14.24
N GLU A 139 -16.99 -0.78 -14.27
CA GLU A 139 -17.49 -2.05 -13.74
C GLU A 139 -17.13 -3.18 -14.72
N GLU A 140 -15.89 -3.66 -14.70
CA GLU A 140 -15.57 -4.99 -15.24
C GLU A 140 -15.21 -5.94 -14.11
N THR A 141 -16.24 -6.67 -13.68
CA THR A 141 -16.24 -8.06 -13.23
C THR A 141 -14.89 -8.63 -12.79
N CYS A 142 -14.73 -8.80 -11.46
CA CYS A 142 -13.78 -9.71 -10.82
C CYS A 142 -13.98 -11.17 -11.29
N HIS A 143 -13.64 -11.48 -12.53
CA HIS A 143 -13.57 -12.83 -13.09
C HIS A 143 -12.39 -12.93 -14.05
N LEU A 144 -11.18 -12.69 -13.55
CA LEU A 144 -9.93 -13.21 -14.12
C LEU A 144 -9.04 -13.71 -12.98
#